data_AF-A0AAD2FRQ9-F1
#
_entry.id   AF-A0AAD2FRQ9-F1
#
_cell.length_a   1.000
_cell.length_b   1.000
_cell.length_c   1.000
_cell.angle_alpha   90.00
_cell.angle_beta   90.00
_cell.angle_gamma   90.00
#
_symmetry.space_group_name_H-M   'P 1'
#
loop_
_entity.id
_entity.type
_entity.pdbx_description
1 polymer ?
#
loop_
_entity_poly.entity_id
_entity_poly.type
_entity_poly.pdbx_seq_one_letter_code
_entity_poly.pdbx_strand_id
1 'polypeptide(L)'
;MGQPGNICLLRAPPPRHVATHQRLHILPAHGGPHRFPLMFFALRFAPSRLDLQLTGPSIKTAILQLLHGVRTPTSSPLRTISPSVRPVFLAQQVIGSQGLLEGRIASSWLPLQQQHYDKIRCRQSVSLWASRLSQQLISIGFYMWEQWNSVQHSDDNVQLRERHSTVNEGIHSQFDMGPDDLPREIQPMLTSRRRRRVLRKSLVDKEEWLKLLCQERRDYRRSMKAQRRSLWTIFSPGPQ
;
A
#
# COMPACT_ATOMS: atom_id res chain seq x y z
N MET A 1 22.36 -51.12 16.55
CA MET A 1 22.89 -49.75 16.40
C MET A 1 22.71 -49.32 14.95
N GLY A 2 22.06 -48.19 14.69
CA GLY A 2 22.18 -47.36 13.47
C GLY A 2 21.70 -47.91 12.12
N GLN A 3 20.48 -47.55 11.71
CA GLN A 3 20.13 -47.19 10.32
C GLN A 3 20.65 -45.74 10.03
N PRO A 4 20.59 -45.15 8.81
CA PRO A 4 20.24 -45.65 7.46
C PRO A 4 21.18 -45.13 6.33
N GLY A 5 20.92 -45.51 5.07
CA GLY A 5 21.40 -44.73 3.92
C GLY A 5 21.16 -45.34 2.54
N ASN A 6 19.97 -45.12 1.98
CA ASN A 6 19.69 -44.70 0.59
C ASN A 6 18.45 -45.36 -0.01
N ILE A 7 17.43 -44.52 -0.21
CA ILE A 7 16.14 -44.84 -0.81
C ILE A 7 16.17 -44.43 -2.28
N CYS A 8 15.77 -45.37 -3.14
CA CYS A 8 15.50 -45.19 -4.56
C CYS A 8 14.28 -44.28 -4.83
N LEU A 9 14.40 -43.56 -5.95
CA LEU A 9 13.35 -42.83 -6.66
C LEU A 9 12.08 -43.65 -6.89
N LEU A 10 10.92 -43.08 -6.57
CA LEU A 10 9.69 -43.26 -7.36
C LEU A 10 8.83 -41.99 -7.28
N ARG A 11 8.54 -41.47 -8.47
CA ARG A 11 7.82 -40.23 -8.76
C ARG A 11 6.33 -40.52 -8.76
N ALA A 12 5.56 -39.81 -7.93
CA ALA A 12 4.11 -39.68 -8.05
C ALA A 12 3.74 -38.19 -8.18
N PRO A 13 2.75 -37.82 -9.02
CA PRO A 13 2.45 -36.42 -9.33
C PRO A 13 1.57 -35.78 -8.24
N PRO A 14 1.70 -34.47 -7.95
CA PRO A 14 0.77 -33.76 -7.10
C PRO A 14 -0.49 -33.34 -7.89
N PRO A 15 -1.64 -33.21 -7.20
CA PRO A 15 -2.91 -32.79 -7.80
C PRO A 15 -2.88 -31.31 -8.24
N ARG A 16 -3.61 -31.05 -9.32
CA ARG A 16 -3.75 -29.75 -9.99
C ARG A 16 -4.72 -28.81 -9.25
N HIS A 17 -4.29 -27.54 -9.14
CA HIS A 17 -5.05 -26.29 -8.93
C HIS A 17 -5.90 -26.22 -7.64
N VAL A 18 -5.76 -25.23 -6.75
CA VAL A 18 -6.01 -23.80 -6.95
C VAL A 18 -5.31 -23.01 -5.85
N ALA A 19 -4.47 -22.04 -6.22
CA ALA A 19 -4.23 -20.77 -5.53
C ALA A 19 -3.17 -20.00 -6.32
N THR A 20 -3.61 -19.02 -7.09
CA THR A 20 -2.76 -18.13 -7.86
C THR A 20 -1.81 -17.41 -6.90
N HIS A 21 -0.51 -17.60 -7.10
CA HIS A 21 0.56 -16.89 -6.44
C HIS A 21 0.32 -15.37 -6.45
N GLN A 22 -0.08 -14.79 -5.33
CA GLN A 22 0.34 -13.43 -5.01
C GLN A 22 1.83 -13.51 -4.65
N ARG A 23 2.65 -13.32 -5.68
CA ARG A 23 4.09 -13.17 -5.60
C ARG A 23 4.37 -11.94 -4.72
N LEU A 24 4.79 -12.16 -3.47
CA LEU A 24 5.42 -11.15 -2.63
C LEU A 24 6.61 -10.57 -3.42
N HIS A 25 6.39 -9.43 -4.07
CA HIS A 25 7.48 -8.65 -4.65
C HIS A 25 8.30 -8.07 -3.49
N ILE A 26 9.34 -8.79 -3.10
CA ILE A 26 10.47 -8.23 -2.36
C ILE A 26 11.17 -7.27 -3.34
N LEU A 27 10.94 -5.97 -3.18
CA LEU A 27 11.63 -4.92 -3.93
C LEU A 27 13.10 -4.82 -3.49
N PRO A 28 14.03 -4.49 -4.42
CA PRO A 28 15.47 -4.52 -4.15
C PRO A 28 15.90 -3.36 -3.24
N ALA A 29 16.91 -3.65 -2.42
CA ALA A 29 17.53 -2.71 -1.51
C ALA A 29 18.47 -1.74 -2.24
N HIS A 30 17.99 -0.53 -2.55
CA HIS A 30 18.87 0.61 -2.81
C HIS A 30 18.62 1.72 -1.79
N GLY A 31 19.72 2.29 -1.29
CA GLY A 31 19.79 3.21 -0.17
C GLY A 31 19.33 4.62 -0.52
N GLY A 32 18.49 5.17 0.35
CA GLY A 32 18.07 6.57 0.38
C GLY A 32 17.28 6.80 1.68
N PRO A 33 17.29 8.02 2.27
CA PRO A 33 16.72 8.30 3.59
C PRO A 33 15.18 8.36 3.62
N HIS A 34 14.52 7.92 2.56
CA HIS A 34 13.06 7.92 2.44
C HIS A 34 12.53 6.49 2.37
N ARG A 35 12.87 5.67 3.36
CA ARG A 35 12.18 4.38 3.55
C ARG A 35 10.91 4.61 4.37
N PHE A 36 9.79 4.53 3.65
CA PHE A 36 8.39 4.55 4.13
C PHE A 36 7.81 5.93 4.53
N PRO A 37 7.27 6.73 3.58
CA PRO A 37 6.60 8.00 3.90
C PRO A 37 5.21 7.86 4.54
N LEU A 38 4.68 6.65 4.78
CA LEU A 38 3.24 6.46 5.03
C LEU A 38 2.94 5.55 6.24
N MET A 39 3.44 5.91 7.42
CA MET A 39 2.92 5.41 8.71
C MET A 39 2.35 6.54 9.59
N PHE A 40 1.95 7.68 9.00
CA PHE A 40 1.76 8.93 9.75
C PHE A 40 0.35 9.24 10.29
N PHE A 41 -0.70 8.54 9.89
CA PHE A 41 -2.09 8.86 10.27
C PHE A 41 -3.10 7.69 10.32
N ALA A 42 -2.98 6.73 11.25
CA ALA A 42 -4.12 5.86 11.57
C ALA A 42 -3.91 5.06 12.87
N LEU A 43 -4.39 5.60 14.00
CA LEU A 43 -4.68 4.79 15.19
C LEU A 43 -5.92 5.36 15.88
N ARG A 44 -7.05 4.68 15.73
CA ARG A 44 -8.21 4.86 16.62
C ARG A 44 -8.44 3.67 17.57
N PHE A 45 -7.70 2.56 17.45
CA PHE A 45 -8.06 1.34 18.20
C PHE A 45 -6.93 0.41 18.71
N ALA A 46 -5.64 0.79 18.72
CA ALA A 46 -4.59 -0.13 19.20
C ALA A 46 -4.09 -0.03 20.68
N PRO A 47 -4.56 0.86 21.59
CA PRO A 47 -3.99 0.87 22.95
C PRO A 47 -4.50 -0.29 23.85
N SER A 48 -5.51 -1.05 23.45
CA SER A 48 -6.11 -2.11 24.28
C SER A 48 -5.32 -3.44 24.32
N ARG A 49 -4.25 -3.59 23.54
CA ARG A 49 -3.49 -4.86 23.41
C ARG A 49 -2.05 -4.85 23.94
N LEU A 50 -1.55 -3.70 24.41
CA LEU A 50 -0.25 -3.64 25.07
C LEU A 50 -0.40 -4.11 26.52
N ASP A 51 -0.13 -5.40 26.74
CA ASP A 51 -0.05 -5.95 28.09
C ASP A 51 1.29 -5.56 28.73
N LEU A 52 1.22 -4.46 29.49
CA LEU A 52 2.34 -3.90 30.24
C LEU A 52 2.14 -4.08 31.76
N GLN A 53 1.35 -5.07 32.20
CA GLN A 53 0.94 -5.21 33.61
C GLN A 53 2.11 -5.28 34.61
N LEU A 54 3.23 -5.88 34.23
CA LEU A 54 4.43 -5.99 35.06
C LEU A 54 5.59 -5.12 34.56
N THR A 55 5.33 -4.23 33.61
CA THR A 55 6.36 -3.31 33.11
C THR A 55 6.55 -2.16 34.09
N GLY A 56 7.80 -1.78 34.36
CA GLY A 56 8.08 -0.67 35.26
C GLY A 56 7.32 0.60 34.83
N PRO A 57 6.72 1.37 35.75
CA PRO A 57 5.81 2.46 35.39
C PRO A 57 6.49 3.51 34.51
N SER A 58 7.76 3.82 34.80
CA SER A 58 8.55 4.75 33.98
C SER A 58 8.88 4.21 32.59
N ILE A 59 9.09 2.90 32.45
CA ILE A 59 9.30 2.21 31.15
C ILE A 59 8.00 2.23 30.35
N LYS A 60 6.88 1.88 30.99
CA LYS A 60 5.55 1.91 30.38
C LYS A 60 5.23 3.29 29.81
N THR A 61 5.41 4.34 30.60
CA THR A 61 5.20 5.72 30.13
C THR A 61 6.11 6.05 28.95
N ALA A 62 7.37 5.65 28.99
CA ALA A 62 8.33 5.92 27.92
C ALA A 62 7.98 5.21 26.60
N ILE A 63 7.58 3.93 26.66
CA ILE A 63 7.12 3.17 25.49
C ILE A 63 5.84 3.79 24.90
N LEU A 64 4.88 4.14 25.75
CA LEU A 64 3.65 4.81 25.30
C LEU A 64 3.93 6.17 24.65
N GLN A 65 4.90 6.93 25.16
CA GLN A 65 5.34 8.18 24.55
C GLN A 65 6.01 7.97 23.19
N LEU A 66 6.83 6.93 23.03
CA LEU A 66 7.40 6.58 21.73
C LEU A 66 6.29 6.24 20.72
N LEU A 67 5.31 5.43 21.11
CA LEU A 67 4.15 5.09 20.27
C LEU A 67 3.27 6.31 19.98
N HIS A 68 3.14 7.24 20.92
CA HIS A 68 2.46 8.51 20.68
C HIS A 68 3.22 9.39 19.68
N GLY A 69 4.55 9.38 19.72
CA GLY A 69 5.41 10.04 18.75
C GLY A 69 5.27 9.47 17.33
N VAL A 70 4.99 8.17 17.20
CA VAL A 70 4.61 7.56 15.91
C VAL A 70 3.34 8.23 15.36
N ARG A 71 2.36 8.51 16.23
CA ARG A 71 1.08 9.11 15.85
C ARG A 71 1.16 10.61 15.60
N THR A 72 2.00 11.32 16.35
CA THR A 72 2.07 12.78 16.34
C THR A 72 3.54 13.23 16.44
N PRO A 73 4.22 13.49 15.31
CA PRO A 73 5.64 13.84 15.31
C PRO A 73 5.96 15.19 16.00
N THR A 74 4.95 16.02 16.28
CA THR A 74 5.12 17.39 16.81
C THR A 74 5.30 17.45 18.33
N SER A 75 5.01 16.37 19.06
CA SER A 75 5.11 16.40 20.54
C SER A 75 6.56 16.18 20.98
N SER A 76 7.15 17.16 21.67
CA SER A 76 8.49 17.02 22.27
C SER A 76 8.40 16.10 23.50
N PRO A 77 8.86 14.85 23.43
CA PRO A 77 8.54 13.85 24.43
C PRO A 77 9.46 13.93 25.66
N LEU A 78 10.59 14.65 25.56
CA LEU A 78 11.70 14.57 26.53
C LEU A 78 11.39 15.19 27.90
N ARG A 79 10.47 16.16 27.98
CA ARG A 79 10.12 16.82 29.25
C ARG A 79 9.36 15.91 30.21
N THR A 80 8.63 14.92 29.68
CA THR A 80 7.74 14.04 30.46
C THR A 80 8.44 12.74 30.88
N ILE A 81 9.61 12.44 30.31
CA ILE A 81 10.36 11.20 30.61
C ILE A 81 11.22 11.36 31.86
N SER A 82 11.05 10.42 32.79
CA SER A 82 11.86 10.34 34.01
C SER A 82 13.37 10.30 33.68
N PRO A 83 14.23 11.02 34.44
CA PRO A 83 15.67 11.05 34.19
C PRO A 83 16.33 9.67 34.10
N SER A 84 15.84 8.70 34.88
CA SER A 84 16.36 7.33 34.89
C SER A 84 16.10 6.54 33.61
N VAL A 85 15.07 6.89 32.84
CA VAL A 85 14.67 6.20 31.60
C VAL A 85 15.16 6.94 30.35
N ARG A 86 15.52 8.22 30.50
CA ARG A 86 16.00 9.08 29.41
C ARG A 86 17.10 8.45 28.54
N PRO A 87 18.19 7.86 29.07
CA PRO A 87 19.23 7.30 28.21
C PRO A 87 18.70 6.15 27.34
N VAL A 88 17.84 5.30 27.91
CA VAL A 88 17.21 4.17 27.19
C VAL A 88 16.22 4.66 26.14
N PHE A 89 15.46 5.70 26.46
CA PHE A 89 14.55 6.36 25.53
C PHE A 89 15.30 6.95 24.33
N LEU A 90 16.41 7.65 24.57
CA LEU A 90 17.27 8.19 23.50
C LEU A 90 17.87 7.08 22.63
N ALA A 91 18.34 5.99 23.25
CA ALA A 91 18.83 4.82 22.50
C ALA A 91 17.74 4.23 21.59
N GLN A 92 16.48 4.18 22.05
CA GLN A 92 15.35 3.76 21.22
C GLN A 92 15.03 4.74 20.10
N GLN A 93 15.21 6.05 20.32
CA GLN A 93 15.01 7.04 19.26
C GLN A 93 16.01 6.88 18.11
N VAL A 94 17.24 6.42 18.38
CA VAL A 94 18.22 6.10 17.33
C VAL A 94 17.75 4.93 16.45
N ILE A 95 17.09 3.94 17.03
CA ILE A 95 16.46 2.82 16.27
C ILE A 95 15.31 3.33 15.40
N GLY A 96 14.59 4.35 15.88
CA GLY A 96 13.50 5.01 15.19
C GLY A 96 12.15 4.34 15.39
N SER A 97 11.10 5.06 14.98
CA SER A 97 9.70 4.64 15.05
C SER A 97 9.41 3.38 14.24
N GLN A 98 10.00 3.29 13.03
CA GLN A 98 9.87 2.11 12.17
C GLN A 98 10.44 0.86 12.85
N GLY A 99 11.67 0.95 13.36
CA GLY A 99 12.29 -0.16 14.06
C GLY A 99 11.48 -0.59 15.28
N LEU A 100 10.91 0.36 16.03
CA LEU A 100 10.03 0.08 17.16
C LEU A 100 8.79 -0.74 16.72
N LEU A 101 8.10 -0.35 15.65
CA LEU A 101 6.92 -1.08 15.14
C LEU A 101 7.28 -2.42 14.49
N GLU A 102 8.52 -2.60 14.06
CA GLU A 102 9.08 -3.91 13.66
C GLU A 102 9.52 -4.77 14.85
N GLY A 103 9.26 -4.32 16.09
CA GLY A 103 9.62 -5.04 17.31
C GLY A 103 11.07 -4.88 17.75
N ARG A 104 11.83 -3.95 17.15
CA ARG A 104 13.21 -3.67 17.55
C ARG A 104 13.22 -2.75 18.77
N ILE A 105 13.41 -3.35 19.93
CA ILE A 105 13.63 -2.62 21.18
C ILE A 105 15.12 -2.52 21.49
N ALA A 106 15.57 -1.37 22.01
CA ALA A 106 16.93 -1.17 22.48
C ALA A 106 17.28 -2.18 23.59
N SER A 107 18.46 -2.81 23.51
CA SER A 107 18.91 -3.78 24.52
C SER A 107 18.97 -3.18 25.93
N SER A 108 19.17 -1.86 26.04
CA SER A 108 19.17 -1.09 27.28
C SER A 108 17.82 -1.08 28.03
N TRP A 109 16.72 -1.49 27.40
CA TRP A 109 15.43 -1.68 28.08
C TRP A 109 15.47 -2.86 29.07
N LEU A 110 16.23 -3.91 28.75
CA LEU A 110 16.28 -5.14 29.55
C LEU A 110 16.84 -4.89 30.96
N PRO A 111 18.05 -4.32 31.16
CA PRO A 111 18.57 -4.11 32.51
C PRO A 111 17.68 -3.17 33.34
N LEU A 112 17.03 -2.19 32.70
CA LEU A 112 16.09 -1.28 33.38
C LEU A 112 14.84 -2.01 33.86
N GLN A 113 14.31 -2.94 33.06
CA GLN A 113 13.18 -3.78 33.44
C GLN A 113 13.59 -4.83 34.50
N GLN A 114 14.80 -5.39 34.41
CA GLN A 114 15.34 -6.30 35.42
C GLN A 114 15.40 -5.62 36.78
N GLN A 115 15.91 -4.39 36.84
CA GLN A 115 15.94 -3.61 38.07
C GLN A 115 14.53 -3.40 38.65
N HIS A 116 13.51 -3.24 37.81
CA HIS A 116 12.13 -3.16 38.27
C HIS A 116 11.65 -4.50 38.85
N TYR A 117 11.87 -5.62 38.15
CA TYR A 117 11.55 -6.96 38.64
C TYR A 117 12.22 -7.29 39.96
N ASP A 118 13.48 -6.93 40.14
CA ASP A 118 14.22 -7.13 41.38
C ASP A 118 13.55 -6.37 42.54
N LYS A 119 13.13 -5.11 42.30
CA LYS A 119 12.42 -4.27 43.28
C LYS A 119 11.08 -4.87 43.72
N ILE A 120 10.31 -5.40 42.77
CA ILE A 120 9.00 -6.02 43.06
C ILE A 120 9.11 -7.52 43.39
N ARG A 121 10.34 -8.05 43.52
CA ARG A 121 10.63 -9.48 43.74
C ARG A 121 9.96 -10.41 42.73
N CYS A 122 9.81 -9.96 41.48
CA CYS A 122 9.24 -10.75 40.39
C CYS A 122 10.31 -11.70 39.83
N ARG A 123 9.97 -12.99 39.70
CA ARG A 123 10.85 -14.02 39.13
C ARG A 123 10.67 -14.23 37.63
N GLN A 124 9.95 -13.32 36.95
CA GLN A 124 9.75 -13.43 35.52
C GLN A 124 11.03 -13.14 34.75
N SER A 125 11.16 -13.80 33.60
CA SER A 125 12.28 -13.57 32.70
C SER A 125 12.12 -12.25 31.94
N VAL A 126 13.11 -11.38 32.06
CA VAL A 126 13.18 -10.14 31.29
C VAL A 126 13.37 -10.41 29.79
N SER A 127 14.02 -11.51 29.40
CA SER A 127 14.11 -11.88 27.99
C SER A 127 12.76 -12.30 27.41
N LEU A 128 11.95 -13.00 28.21
CA LEU A 128 10.57 -13.34 27.83
C LEU A 128 9.69 -12.09 27.74
N TRP A 129 9.83 -11.15 28.69
CA TRP A 129 9.18 -9.84 28.63
C TRP A 129 9.53 -9.09 27.33
N ALA A 130 10.83 -9.02 27.00
CA ALA A 130 11.32 -8.36 25.79
C ALA A 130 10.75 -9.00 24.52
N SER A 131 10.71 -10.34 24.46
CA SER A 131 10.10 -11.08 23.34
C SER A 131 8.61 -10.78 23.20
N ARG A 132 7.86 -10.79 24.30
CA ARG A 132 6.42 -10.50 24.29
C ARG A 132 6.13 -9.05 23.88
N LEU A 133 6.90 -8.10 24.39
CA LEU A 133 6.81 -6.70 24.00
C LEU A 133 7.06 -6.54 22.49
N SER A 134 8.10 -7.19 21.96
CA SER A 134 8.43 -7.15 20.53
C SER A 134 7.30 -7.71 19.67
N GLN A 135 6.70 -8.84 20.05
CA GLN A 135 5.56 -9.43 19.35
C GLN A 135 4.33 -8.52 19.36
N GLN A 136 4.05 -7.85 20.49
CA GLN A 136 2.96 -6.89 20.60
C GLN A 136 3.18 -5.66 19.70
N LEU A 137 4.40 -5.13 19.67
CA LEU A 137 4.77 -4.01 18.81
C LEU A 137 4.64 -4.38 17.32
N ILE A 138 5.12 -5.56 16.92
CA ILE A 138 4.93 -6.09 15.56
C ILE A 138 3.45 -6.21 15.22
N SER A 139 2.64 -6.74 16.14
CA SER A 139 1.19 -6.85 15.94
C SER A 139 0.55 -5.48 15.72
N ILE A 140 0.95 -4.47 16.51
CA ILE A 140 0.48 -3.09 16.33
C ILE A 140 0.90 -2.55 14.96
N GLY A 141 2.17 -2.72 14.57
CA GLY A 141 2.67 -2.30 13.26
C GLY A 141 1.90 -2.97 12.11
N PHE A 142 1.61 -4.26 12.23
CA PHE A 142 0.81 -5.03 11.27
C PHE A 142 -0.62 -4.51 11.16
N TYR A 143 -1.32 -4.32 12.28
CA TYR A 143 -2.70 -3.81 12.26
C TYR A 143 -2.78 -2.39 11.70
N MET A 144 -1.78 -1.56 11.99
CA MET A 144 -1.68 -0.25 11.34
C MET A 144 -1.59 -0.42 9.83
N TRP A 145 -0.65 -1.22 9.33
CA TRP A 145 -0.49 -1.50 7.91
C TRP A 145 -1.77 -2.09 7.25
N GLU A 146 -2.45 -3.01 7.91
CA GLU A 146 -3.71 -3.60 7.43
C GLU A 146 -4.82 -2.56 7.32
N GLN A 147 -4.95 -1.67 8.32
CA GLN A 147 -5.90 -0.57 8.29
C GLN A 147 -5.60 0.39 7.13
N TRP A 148 -4.33 0.69 6.86
CA TRP A 148 -3.94 1.51 5.71
C TRP A 148 -4.28 0.87 4.38
N ASN A 149 -3.93 -0.39 4.21
CA ASN A 149 -4.21 -1.10 2.98
C ASN A 149 -5.72 -1.24 2.74
N SER A 150 -6.50 -1.49 3.78
CA SER A 150 -7.96 -1.54 3.64
C SER A 150 -8.54 -0.18 3.24
N VAL A 151 -8.01 0.94 3.74
CA VAL A 151 -8.42 2.28 3.30
C VAL A 151 -7.94 2.60 1.88
N GLN A 152 -6.71 2.26 1.53
CA GLN A 152 -6.13 2.54 0.21
C GLN A 152 -6.82 1.73 -0.91
N HIS A 153 -7.26 0.51 -0.59
CA HIS A 153 -7.86 -0.41 -1.54
C HIS A 153 -9.38 -0.58 -1.36
N SER A 154 -10.03 0.26 -0.53
CA SER A 154 -11.49 0.28 -0.48
C SER A 154 -12.04 0.91 -1.77
N ASP A 155 -13.20 0.43 -2.22
CA ASP A 155 -13.96 1.01 -3.34
C ASP A 155 -14.38 2.48 -3.07
N ASP A 156 -14.29 2.93 -1.81
CA ASP A 156 -14.50 4.31 -1.37
C ASP A 156 -13.28 5.22 -1.57
N ASN A 157 -12.16 4.70 -2.08
CA ASN A 157 -10.99 5.52 -2.41
C ASN A 157 -11.41 6.67 -3.36
N VAL A 158 -11.28 7.91 -2.88
CA VAL A 158 -11.66 9.13 -3.61
C VAL A 158 -11.01 9.18 -4.98
N GLN A 159 -9.74 8.78 -5.09
CA GLN A 159 -9.03 8.74 -6.37
C GLN A 159 -9.62 7.71 -7.34
N LEU A 160 -10.06 6.56 -6.82
CA LEU A 160 -10.72 5.55 -7.65
C LEU A 160 -12.08 6.04 -8.13
N ARG A 161 -12.85 6.70 -7.26
CA ARG A 161 -14.14 7.33 -7.61
C ARG A 161 -13.97 8.46 -8.63
N GLU A 162 -13.00 9.34 -8.43
CA GLU A 162 -12.65 10.40 -9.38
C GLU A 162 -12.27 9.80 -10.74
N ARG A 163 -11.41 8.78 -10.75
CA ARG A 163 -11.01 8.09 -11.98
C ARG A 163 -12.20 7.43 -12.68
N HIS A 164 -13.10 6.80 -11.94
CA HIS A 164 -14.37 6.30 -12.48
C HIS A 164 -15.22 7.42 -13.09
N SER A 165 -15.33 8.58 -12.41
CA SER A 165 -16.09 9.73 -12.91
C SER A 165 -15.49 10.27 -14.20
N THR A 166 -14.18 10.54 -14.22
CA THR A 166 -13.47 11.04 -15.40
C THR A 166 -13.61 10.11 -16.60
N VAL A 167 -13.47 8.79 -16.39
CA VAL A 167 -13.62 7.82 -17.48
C VAL A 167 -15.07 7.74 -17.94
N ASN A 168 -16.06 7.78 -17.04
CA ASN A 168 -17.48 7.80 -17.41
C ASN A 168 -17.85 9.08 -18.18
N GLU A 169 -17.34 10.25 -17.78
CA GLU A 169 -17.50 11.52 -18.49
C GLU A 169 -16.89 11.46 -19.88
N GLY A 170 -15.67 10.90 -20.02
CA GLY A 170 -15.05 10.67 -21.31
C GLY A 170 -15.88 9.75 -22.21
N ILE A 171 -16.46 8.69 -21.65
CA ILE A 171 -17.38 7.79 -22.38
C ILE A 171 -18.62 8.56 -22.82
N HIS A 172 -19.25 9.33 -21.93
CA HIS A 172 -20.41 10.16 -22.26
C HIS A 172 -20.10 11.11 -23.41
N SER A 173 -18.97 11.82 -23.34
CA SER A 173 -18.51 12.73 -24.38
C SER A 173 -18.35 12.02 -25.74
N GLN A 174 -17.82 10.79 -25.79
CA GLN A 174 -17.74 10.03 -27.05
C GLN A 174 -19.12 9.68 -27.64
N PHE A 175 -20.11 9.36 -26.80
CA PHE A 175 -21.48 9.14 -27.26
C PHE A 175 -22.14 10.43 -27.74
N ASP A 176 -21.91 11.54 -27.03
CA ASP A 176 -22.50 12.84 -27.35
C ASP A 176 -21.88 13.44 -28.63
N MET A 177 -20.61 13.16 -28.92
CA MET A 177 -19.94 13.51 -30.18
C MET A 177 -20.44 12.73 -31.40
N GLY A 178 -21.19 11.64 -31.23
CA GLY A 178 -21.74 10.85 -32.33
C GLY A 178 -20.72 10.10 -33.19
N PRO A 179 -21.17 9.31 -34.18
CA PRO A 179 -20.33 8.40 -34.97
C PRO A 179 -19.65 9.01 -36.20
N ASP A 180 -19.95 10.25 -36.56
CA ASP A 180 -19.63 10.80 -37.90
C ASP A 180 -18.12 10.90 -38.20
N ASP A 181 -17.31 11.08 -37.17
CA ASP A 181 -15.84 11.16 -37.27
C ASP A 181 -15.15 9.80 -37.02
N LEU A 182 -15.84 8.69 -37.24
CA LEU A 182 -15.29 7.34 -37.04
C LEU A 182 -15.41 6.47 -38.30
N PRO A 183 -14.49 5.51 -38.49
CA PRO A 183 -14.62 4.49 -39.52
C PRO A 183 -15.92 3.68 -39.35
N ARG A 184 -16.55 3.27 -40.46
CA ARG A 184 -17.86 2.58 -40.47
C ARG A 184 -17.85 1.31 -39.61
N GLU A 185 -16.70 0.66 -39.51
CA GLU A 185 -16.48 -0.57 -38.74
C GLU A 185 -16.60 -0.35 -37.23
N ILE A 186 -16.25 0.86 -36.76
CA ILE A 186 -16.20 1.24 -35.33
C ILE A 186 -17.49 1.94 -34.88
N GLN A 187 -18.23 2.57 -35.81
CA GLN A 187 -19.50 3.26 -35.51
C GLN A 187 -20.52 2.43 -34.69
N PRO A 188 -20.67 1.10 -34.87
CA PRO A 188 -21.57 0.28 -34.05
C PRO A 188 -21.21 0.25 -32.56
N MET A 189 -20.01 0.69 -32.18
CA MET A 189 -19.61 0.83 -30.78
C MET A 189 -20.35 1.97 -30.06
N LEU A 190 -20.86 2.97 -30.79
CA LEU A 190 -21.56 4.14 -30.26
C LEU A 190 -23.10 4.05 -30.31
N THR A 191 -23.69 2.86 -30.48
CA THR A 191 -25.15 2.70 -30.40
C THR A 191 -25.70 3.00 -29.00
N SER A 192 -26.82 3.72 -28.89
CA SER A 192 -27.43 4.11 -27.60
C SER A 192 -27.66 2.95 -26.62
N ARG A 193 -27.98 1.74 -27.13
CA ARG A 193 -28.10 0.51 -26.31
C ARG A 193 -26.77 0.09 -25.65
N ARG A 194 -25.62 0.45 -26.22
CA ARG A 194 -24.28 0.11 -25.69
C ARG A 194 -23.77 1.08 -24.64
N ARG A 195 -24.28 2.33 -24.55
CA ARG A 195 -23.87 3.33 -23.54
C ARG A 195 -23.97 2.76 -22.12
N ARG A 196 -25.13 2.21 -21.76
CA ARG A 196 -25.34 1.59 -20.43
C ARG A 196 -24.47 0.36 -20.20
N ARG A 197 -24.20 -0.43 -21.25
CA ARG A 197 -23.39 -1.66 -21.16
C ARG A 197 -21.93 -1.36 -20.89
N VAL A 198 -21.37 -0.34 -21.54
CA VAL A 198 -19.97 0.08 -21.34
C VAL A 198 -19.78 0.67 -19.95
N LEU A 199 -20.73 1.50 -19.48
CA LEU A 199 -20.66 2.12 -18.15
C LEU A 199 -20.76 1.13 -16.98
N ARG A 200 -21.21 -0.10 -17.23
CA ARG A 200 -21.26 -1.18 -16.22
C ARG A 200 -20.02 -2.06 -16.16
N LYS A 201 -19.06 -1.88 -17.09
CA LYS A 201 -17.83 -2.67 -17.09
C LYS A 201 -16.87 -2.27 -15.95
N SER A 202 -15.82 -3.06 -15.75
CA SER A 202 -14.73 -2.70 -14.84
C SER A 202 -14.04 -1.39 -15.29
N LEU A 203 -13.33 -0.72 -14.38
CA LEU A 203 -12.59 0.50 -14.73
C LEU A 203 -11.61 0.26 -15.87
N VAL A 204 -10.86 -0.86 -15.81
CA VAL A 204 -9.86 -1.24 -16.82
C VAL A 204 -10.52 -1.34 -18.19
N ASP A 205 -11.64 -2.06 -18.29
CA ASP A 205 -12.34 -2.22 -19.57
C ASP A 205 -12.90 -0.90 -20.13
N LYS A 206 -13.31 0.02 -19.24
CA LYS A 206 -13.79 1.34 -19.64
C LYS A 206 -12.66 2.20 -20.20
N GLU A 207 -11.50 2.15 -19.56
CA GLU A 207 -10.29 2.86 -20.00
C GLU A 207 -9.82 2.34 -21.36
N GLU A 208 -9.76 1.03 -21.54
CA GLU A 208 -9.39 0.42 -22.83
C GLU A 208 -10.39 0.80 -23.92
N TRP A 209 -11.69 0.73 -23.62
CA TRP A 209 -12.73 1.12 -24.56
C TRP A 209 -12.60 2.59 -24.97
N LEU A 210 -12.38 3.48 -24.00
CA LEU A 210 -12.25 4.92 -24.25
C LEU A 210 -10.96 5.23 -25.04
N LYS A 211 -9.85 4.57 -24.69
CA LYS A 211 -8.57 4.71 -25.39
C LYS A 211 -8.68 4.31 -26.85
N LEU A 212 -9.29 3.17 -27.14
CA LEU A 212 -9.52 2.68 -28.49
C LEU A 212 -10.31 3.70 -29.32
N LEU A 213 -11.47 4.16 -28.82
CA LEU A 213 -12.30 5.12 -29.56
C LEU A 213 -11.62 6.47 -29.78
N CYS A 214 -10.91 6.99 -28.77
CA CYS A 214 -10.14 8.21 -28.89
C CYS A 214 -9.04 8.09 -29.96
N GLN A 215 -8.40 6.92 -30.05
CA GLN A 215 -7.37 6.64 -31.05
C GLN A 215 -7.98 6.57 -32.45
N GLU A 216 -9.01 5.74 -32.65
CA GLU A 216 -9.71 5.58 -33.94
C GLU A 216 -10.22 6.92 -34.48
N ARG A 217 -10.84 7.74 -33.63
CA ARG A 217 -11.33 9.07 -34.04
C ARG A 217 -10.19 10.00 -34.46
N ARG A 218 -9.07 9.97 -33.73
CA ARG A 218 -7.90 10.80 -34.05
C ARG A 218 -7.29 10.40 -35.38
N ASP A 219 -7.15 9.11 -35.62
CA ASP A 219 -6.52 8.56 -36.82
C ASP A 219 -7.42 8.77 -38.04
N TYR A 220 -8.74 8.57 -37.91
CA TYR A 220 -9.69 8.87 -38.98
C TYR A 220 -9.69 10.35 -39.36
N ARG A 221 -9.74 11.27 -38.39
CA ARG A 221 -9.65 12.72 -38.67
C ARG A 221 -8.35 13.11 -39.37
N ARG A 222 -7.22 12.47 -39.02
CA ARG A 222 -5.92 12.71 -39.69
C ARG A 222 -5.95 12.21 -41.13
N SER A 223 -6.46 11.00 -41.35
CA SER A 223 -6.62 10.41 -42.69
C SER A 223 -7.50 11.29 -43.58
N MET A 224 -8.66 11.71 -43.09
CA MET A 224 -9.58 12.58 -43.84
C MET A 224 -8.98 13.94 -44.18
N LYS A 225 -8.19 14.53 -43.28
CA LYS A 225 -7.46 15.77 -43.56
C LYS A 225 -6.37 15.56 -44.61
N ALA A 226 -5.61 14.47 -44.54
CA ALA A 226 -4.61 14.12 -45.53
C ALA A 226 -5.25 13.92 -46.91
N GLN A 227 -6.34 13.15 -46.99
CA GLN A 227 -7.08 12.93 -48.23
C GLN A 227 -7.61 14.24 -48.84
N ARG A 228 -8.20 15.13 -48.02
CA ARG A 228 -8.66 16.44 -48.48
C ARG A 228 -7.53 17.30 -49.03
N ARG A 229 -6.34 17.27 -48.41
CA ARG A 229 -5.15 17.98 -48.89
C ARG A 229 -4.68 17.43 -50.23
N SER A 230 -4.59 16.10 -50.37
CA SER A 230 -4.19 15.45 -51.62
C SER A 230 -5.16 15.77 -52.76
N LEU A 231 -6.48 15.80 -52.50
CA LEU A 231 -7.47 16.21 -53.50
C LEU A 231 -7.29 17.69 -53.87
N TRP A 232 -7.10 18.58 -52.91
CA TRP A 232 -6.85 20.00 -53.18
C TRP A 232 -5.61 20.24 -54.04
N THR A 233 -4.52 19.49 -53.83
CA THR A 233 -3.30 19.60 -54.65
C THR A 233 -3.51 19.14 -56.10
N ILE A 234 -4.45 18.23 -56.36
CA ILE A 234 -4.74 17.73 -57.71
C ILE A 234 -5.62 18.72 -58.50
N PHE A 235 -6.54 19.42 -57.81
CA PHE A 235 -7.51 20.32 -58.45
C PHE A 235 -7.12 21.80 -58.43
N SER A 236 -5.94 22.17 -57.90
CA SER A 236 -5.47 23.56 -57.93
C SER A 236 -4.87 23.90 -59.30
N PRO A 237 -5.40 24.88 -60.06
CA PRO A 237 -4.78 25.33 -61.31
C PRO A 237 -3.43 26.00 -60.98
N GLY A 238 -2.36 25.56 -61.66
CA GLY A 238 -1.03 26.17 -61.52
C GLY A 238 -1.05 27.65 -61.94
N PRO A 239 -0.14 28.49 -61.38
CA PRO A 239 -0.07 29.89 -61.76
C PRO A 239 0.30 30.01 -63.25
N GLN A 240 -0.45 30.82 -64.00
CA GLN A 240 -0.12 31.22 -65.37
C GLN A 240 1.02 32.23 -65.39
#